data_AF-A0A355KRR2-F1
#
_entry.id   AF-A0A355KRR2-F1
#
_cell.length_a   1.000
_cell.length_b   1.000
_cell.length_c   1.000
_cell.angle_alpha   90.00
_cell.angle_beta   90.00
_cell.angle_gamma   90.00
#
_symmetry.space_group_name_H-M   'P 1'
#
loop_
_entity.id
_entity.type
_entity.pdbx_description
1 polymer ?
#
loop_
_entity_poly.entity_id
_entity_poly.type
_entity_poly.pdbx_seq_one_letter_code
_entity_poly.pdbx_strand_id
1 'polypeptide(L)'
;MTVKLEYKEQLILIIHKYLPMATIYLFGSRARGDHSSTSDIDLAVDAGAPIAFSLLLKILSEIDGSTIPMKVDVVDMNSASEAIKESIKREGIIWTK
;
A
#
# COMPACT_ATOMS: atom_id res chain seq x y z
N MET A 1 0.78 -16.74 4.74
CA MET A 1 1.18 -16.69 3.32
C MET A 1 1.42 -15.22 3.00
N THR A 2 2.61 -14.73 3.36
CA THR A 2 2.88 -13.30 3.58
C THR A 2 3.71 -12.76 2.42
N VAL A 3 3.51 -11.49 2.04
CA VAL A 3 4.41 -10.77 1.13
C VAL A 3 5.85 -10.99 1.61
N LYS A 4 6.77 -11.36 0.71
CA LYS A 4 8.16 -11.57 1.10
C LYS A 4 8.72 -10.30 1.75
N LEU A 5 9.54 -10.47 2.79
CA LEU A 5 10.07 -9.35 3.57
C LEU A 5 10.83 -8.36 2.68
N GLU A 6 11.61 -8.85 1.73
CA GLU A 6 12.33 -8.03 0.73
C GLU A 6 11.40 -7.07 -0.03
N TYR A 7 10.24 -7.53 -0.48
CA TYR A 7 9.29 -6.71 -1.22
C TYR A 7 8.59 -5.72 -0.31
N LYS A 8 8.26 -6.13 0.92
CA LYS A 8 7.70 -5.22 1.92
C LYS A 8 8.66 -4.05 2.17
N GLU A 9 9.93 -4.32 2.44
CA GLU A 9 10.93 -3.30 2.72
C GLU A 9 11.13 -2.36 1.52
N GLN A 10 11.20 -2.91 0.31
CA GLN A 10 11.34 -2.12 -0.91
C GLN A 10 10.13 -1.19 -1.14
N LEU A 11 8.90 -1.67 -0.92
CA LEU A 11 7.68 -0.85 -1.04
C LEU A 11 7.65 0.27 0.00
N ILE A 12 8.02 -0.03 1.25
CA ILE A 12 8.12 0.99 2.31
C ILE A 12 9.13 2.07 1.90
N LEU A 13 10.31 1.68 1.43
CA LEU A 13 11.35 2.63 1.01
C LEU A 13 10.87 3.53 -0.14
N ILE A 14 10.23 2.97 -1.17
CA ILE A 14 9.71 3.75 -2.30
C ILE A 14 8.64 4.72 -1.81
N ILE A 15 7.68 4.28 -0.98
CA ILE A 15 6.61 5.16 -0.49
C ILE A 15 7.18 6.26 0.41
N HIS A 16 8.07 5.94 1.36
CA HIS A 16 8.67 6.91 2.28
C HIS A 16 9.61 7.91 1.61
N LYS A 17 10.19 7.58 0.45
CA LYS A 17 10.92 8.55 -0.39
C LYS A 17 10.06 9.74 -0.80
N TYR A 18 8.76 9.52 -1.04
CA TYR A 18 7.82 10.57 -1.42
C TYR A 18 6.97 11.07 -0.26
N LEU A 19 6.69 10.20 0.72
CA LEU A 19 5.79 10.42 1.85
C LEU A 19 6.44 9.93 3.16
N PRO A 20 7.47 10.65 3.67
CA PRO A 20 8.32 10.14 4.75
C PRO A 20 7.62 9.94 6.10
N MET A 21 6.51 10.65 6.32
CA MET A 21 5.73 10.56 7.56
C MET A 21 4.47 9.72 7.40
N ALA A 22 4.27 9.08 6.24
CA ALA A 22 3.06 8.34 6.00
C ALA A 22 3.06 6.97 6.69
N THR A 23 1.91 6.62 7.25
CA THR A 23 1.67 5.29 7.76
C THR A 23 1.16 4.39 6.64
N ILE A 24 1.80 3.25 6.46
CA ILE A 24 1.49 2.28 5.40
C ILE A 24 0.76 1.09 6.03
N TYR A 25 -0.36 0.72 5.44
CA TYR A 25 -1.18 -0.42 5.84
C TYR A 25 -1.30 -1.39 4.66
N LEU A 26 -1.09 -2.67 4.91
CA LEU A 26 -1.51 -3.72 3.98
C LEU A 26 -2.98 -4.02 4.27
N PHE A 27 -3.83 -3.95 3.26
CA PHE A 27 -5.26 -4.25 3.40
C PHE A 27 -5.72 -5.17 2.27
N GLY A 28 -7.04 -5.26 2.09
CA GLY A 28 -7.62 -5.90 0.93
C GLY A 28 -7.56 -7.40 1.06
N SER A 29 -7.45 -8.07 -0.07
CA SER A 29 -7.39 -9.52 -0.04
C SER A 29 -6.26 -9.89 0.93
N ARG A 30 -5.01 -9.44 0.70
CA ARG A 30 -3.79 -9.93 1.39
C ARG A 30 -3.82 -9.94 2.90
N ALA A 31 -4.59 -9.03 3.47
CA ALA A 31 -4.81 -8.95 4.90
C ALA A 31 -5.80 -10.01 5.43
N ARG A 32 -6.78 -10.43 4.61
CA ARG A 32 -7.82 -11.43 4.96
C ARG A 32 -7.37 -12.90 4.85
N GLY A 33 -6.28 -13.19 4.15
CA GLY A 33 -5.74 -14.55 4.00
C GLY A 33 -6.32 -15.36 2.83
N ASP A 34 -7.24 -14.79 2.05
CA ASP A 34 -7.94 -15.40 0.91
C ASP A 34 -7.19 -15.25 -0.45
N HIS A 35 -5.86 -15.22 -0.47
CA HIS A 35 -5.08 -14.86 -1.67
C HIS A 35 -4.79 -16.06 -2.54
N SER A 36 -4.93 -15.86 -3.85
CA SER A 36 -4.14 -16.64 -4.80
C SER A 36 -2.68 -16.17 -4.76
N SER A 37 -1.76 -17.03 -5.20
CA SER A 37 -0.34 -16.69 -5.37
C SER A 37 -0.10 -15.51 -6.32
N THR A 38 -1.09 -15.13 -7.13
CA THR A 38 -1.04 -14.04 -8.12
C THR A 38 -1.79 -12.78 -7.68
N SER A 39 -2.35 -12.74 -6.46
CA SER A 39 -3.19 -11.62 -6.04
C SER A 39 -2.39 -10.32 -5.93
N ASP A 40 -3.02 -9.18 -6.25
CA ASP A 40 -2.41 -7.85 -6.14
C ASP A 40 -2.05 -7.54 -4.67
N ILE A 41 -1.10 -6.62 -4.46
CA ILE A 41 -0.74 -6.08 -3.14
C ILE A 41 -1.48 -4.77 -2.94
N ASP A 42 -2.53 -4.79 -2.12
CA ASP A 42 -3.30 -3.59 -1.77
C ASP A 42 -2.65 -2.86 -0.57
N LEU A 43 -2.11 -1.67 -0.82
CA LEU A 43 -1.53 -0.80 0.20
C LEU A 43 -2.35 0.46 0.40
N ALA A 44 -2.72 0.76 1.63
CA ALA A 44 -3.30 2.03 2.02
C ALA A 44 -2.22 2.90 2.65
N VAL A 45 -2.19 4.17 2.25
CA VAL A 45 -1.22 5.15 2.73
C VAL A 45 -1.96 6.29 3.39
N ASP A 46 -1.64 6.53 4.66
CA ASP A 46 -2.14 7.66 5.43
C ASP A 46 -1.01 8.67 5.64
N ALA A 47 -1.05 9.76 4.87
CA ALA A 47 -0.12 10.88 4.99
C ALA A 47 -0.63 12.01 5.90
N GLY A 48 -1.76 11.81 6.61
CA GLY A 48 -2.44 12.84 7.41
C GLY A 48 -3.17 13.91 6.59
N ALA A 49 -3.06 13.87 5.26
CA ALA A 49 -3.74 14.74 4.32
C ALA A 49 -3.93 14.00 2.97
N PRO A 50 -4.88 14.45 2.12
CA PRO A 50 -5.04 13.92 0.78
C PRO A 50 -3.74 13.96 -0.04
N ILE A 51 -3.38 12.83 -0.64
CA ILE A 51 -2.19 12.70 -1.49
C ILE A 51 -2.51 13.24 -2.87
N ALA A 52 -1.69 14.16 -3.38
CA ALA A 52 -1.85 14.67 -4.74
C ALA A 52 -1.76 13.53 -5.76
N PHE A 53 -2.70 13.47 -6.71
CA PHE A 53 -2.76 12.41 -7.72
C PHE A 53 -1.44 12.25 -8.51
N SER A 54 -0.78 13.35 -8.83
CA SER A 54 0.52 13.34 -9.51
C SER A 54 1.64 12.70 -8.68
N LEU A 55 1.57 12.78 -7.35
CA LEU A 55 2.51 12.12 -6.45
C LEU A 55 2.22 10.63 -6.35
N LEU A 56 0.93 10.25 -6.26
CA LEU A 56 0.50 8.85 -6.29
C LEU A 56 0.97 8.14 -7.58
N LEU A 57 0.82 8.80 -8.74
CA LEU A 57 1.30 8.28 -10.02
C LEU A 57 2.83 8.07 -10.05
N LYS A 58 3.61 8.97 -9.44
CA LYS A 58 5.06 8.81 -9.34
C LYS A 58 5.44 7.59 -8.49
N ILE A 59 4.77 7.42 -7.35
CA ILE A 59 4.97 6.27 -6.47
C ILE A 59 4.65 4.97 -7.24
N LEU A 60 3.49 4.90 -7.89
CA LEU A 60 3.09 3.73 -8.68
C LEU A 60 4.07 3.44 -9.82
N SER A 61 4.54 4.47 -10.52
CA SER A 61 5.54 4.32 -11.60
C SER A 61 6.88 3.80 -11.09
N GLU A 62 7.32 4.22 -9.90
CA GLU A 62 8.56 3.72 -9.29
C GLU A 62 8.41 2.27 -8.80
N ILE A 63 7.23 1.89 -8.32
CA ILE A 63 6.92 0.51 -7.96
C ILE A 63 6.86 -0.40 -9.20
N ASP A 64 6.23 0.06 -10.29
CA ASP A 64 6.13 -0.69 -11.55
C ASP A 64 7.49 -0.91 -12.20
N GLY A 65 8.40 0.08 -12.10
CA GLY A 65 9.79 -0.04 -12.54
C GLY A 65 10.69 -0.88 -11.60
N SER A 66 10.14 -1.46 -10.55
CA SER A 66 10.89 -2.23 -9.55
C SER A 66 10.99 -3.72 -9.89
N THR A 67 11.78 -4.47 -9.12
CA THR A 67 11.95 -5.92 -9.27
C THR A 67 10.82 -6.74 -8.65
N ILE A 68 9.76 -6.10 -8.15
CA ILE A 68 8.64 -6.76 -7.49
C ILE A 68 7.76 -7.42 -8.57
N PRO A 69 7.63 -8.76 -8.59
CA PRO A 69 6.92 -9.47 -9.67
C PRO A 69 5.39 -9.45 -9.49
N MET A 70 4.87 -8.49 -8.72
CA MET A 70 3.47 -8.44 -8.29
C MET A 70 2.93 -7.05 -8.57
N LYS A 71 1.68 -6.97 -9.01
CA LYS A 71 0.98 -5.70 -9.14
C LYS A 71 0.69 -5.15 -7.74
N VAL A 72 0.93 -3.86 -7.57
CA VAL A 72 0.74 -3.15 -6.30
C VAL A 72 -0.22 -2.01 -6.53
N ASP A 73 -1.31 -1.99 -5.78
CA ASP A 73 -2.28 -0.91 -5.78
C ASP A 73 -2.07 -0.07 -4.52
N VAL A 74 -1.90 1.24 -4.72
CA VAL A 74 -1.68 2.20 -3.63
C VAL A 74 -2.90 3.12 -3.54
N VAL A 75 -3.54 3.11 -2.38
CA VAL A 75 -4.74 3.90 -2.09
C VAL A 75 -4.43 4.95 -1.04
N ASP A 76 -4.83 6.19 -1.33
CA ASP A 76 -4.81 7.27 -0.33
C ASP A 76 -5.97 7.09 0.65
N MET A 77 -5.65 6.84 1.92
CA MET A 77 -6.63 6.65 2.97
C MET A 77 -7.49 7.90 3.21
N ASN A 78 -6.96 9.10 2.97
CA ASN A 78 -7.67 10.36 3.21
C ASN A 78 -8.67 10.69 2.08
N SER A 79 -8.41 10.20 0.86
CA SER A 79 -9.29 10.40 -0.31
C SER A 79 -10.19 9.19 -0.61
N ALA A 80 -9.98 8.05 0.06
CA ALA A 80 -10.77 6.84 -0.14
C ALA A 80 -12.22 6.99 0.37
N SER A 81 -13.12 6.17 -0.17
CA SER A 81 -14.49 6.08 0.32
C SER A 81 -14.54 5.53 1.75
N GLU A 82 -15.61 5.85 2.48
CA GLU A 82 -15.79 5.37 3.87
C GLU A 82 -15.75 3.84 3.96
N ALA A 83 -16.30 3.12 2.98
CA ALA A 83 -16.24 1.66 2.94
C ALA A 83 -14.80 1.12 2.88
N ILE A 84 -13.91 1.77 2.13
CA ILE A 84 -12.49 1.39 2.06
C ILE A 84 -11.80 1.71 3.38
N LYS A 85 -12.05 2.89 3.96
CA LYS A 85 -11.50 3.27 5.26
C LYS A 85 -11.92 2.29 6.36
N GLU A 86 -13.17 1.84 6.37
CA GLU A 86 -13.66 0.82 7.30
C GLU A 86 -12.97 -0.53 7.07
N SER A 87 -12.78 -0.94 5.82
CA SER A 87 -12.03 -2.16 5.48
C SER A 87 -10.60 -2.08 6.05
N ILE A 88 -9.87 -0.99 5.77
CA ILE A 88 -8.50 -0.77 6.27
C ILE A 88 -8.48 -0.76 7.80
N LYS A 89 -9.44 -0.14 8.47
CA LYS A 89 -9.49 -0.13 9.94
C LYS A 89 -9.76 -1.52 10.54
N ARG A 90 -10.57 -2.34 9.85
CA ARG A 90 -10.98 -3.65 10.35
C ARG A 90 -9.94 -4.73 10.09
N GLU A 91 -9.31 -4.71 8.91
CA GLU A 91 -8.42 -5.78 8.45
C GLU A 91 -6.98 -5.32 8.22
N GLY A 92 -6.73 -4.00 8.18
CA GLY A 92 -5.43 -3.45 7.81
C GLY A 92 -4.32 -3.82 8.78
N ILE A 93 -3.22 -4.31 8.21
CA ILE A 93 -2.00 -4.65 8.95
C ILE A 93 -1.01 -3.49 8.79
N ILE A 94 -0.67 -2.85 9.90
CA ILE A 94 0.32 -1.77 9.93
C ILE A 94 1.68 -2.32 9.48
N TRP A 95 2.24 -1.73 8.43
CA TRP A 95 3.56 -2.09 7.90
C TRP A 95 4.69 -1.25 8.47
N THR A 96 4.40 0.00 8.84
CA THR A 96 5.35 1.00 9.33
C THR A 96 4.91 1.53 10.69
N LYS A 97 5.81 1.56 11.67
CA LYS A 97 5.61 2.22 12.96
C LYS A 97 6.83 3.08 13.28
#